data_AF-A0A1G0WDB6-F1
#
_entry.id   AF-A0A1G0WDB6-F1
#
_cell.length_a   1.000
_cell.length_b   1.000
_cell.length_c   1.000
_cell.angle_alpha   90.00
_cell.angle_beta   90.00
_cell.angle_gamma   90.00
#
_symmetry.space_group_name_H-M   'P 1'
#
loop_
_entity.id
_entity.type
_entity.pdbx_description
1 polymer ?
#
loop_
_entity_poly.entity_id
_entity_poly.type
_entity_poly.pdbx_seq_one_letter_code
_entity_poly.pdbx_strand_id
1 'polypeptide(L)'
;MRLGMYLTGKIDIDPSQITVYKKVKPTKLFSKLVDALTFGSLSQKREHETFTAVAILQQLNIALRTLNIKNVIRLAVDDYDFYLDEKGEEDDLEQAMFEFKAKVDPIESEFFNVIYLVLEHNDESIKYLVEISVLRKHKIGEYPIKVNVNGVITDFKCQEGETAEQLKARLEPLFTNQEKYDSLIKSKKEIFNNFIDELEQAIKRFVKVDDIKKTTTVQIIRPKEKVTAKEQIKHDRHAAPAYYGYYGFDNYFLYSWLWADMLFTHSLYLNDFLLVDSLGNEVMNVGTDGFNSGDYNTLNTDSAFEPPGTGDVSYFGDNEYQDNLVDADLIEDSSVDAEPDTSSSDWLSNDYDDIDGGDMSYNACSSCGSCSND
;
A
#
# COMPACT_ATOMS: atom_id res chain seq x y z
N MET A 1 8.72 4.55 -23.98
CA MET A 1 8.01 3.26 -23.84
C MET A 1 7.53 3.18 -22.39
N ARG A 2 6.32 2.67 -22.15
CA ARG A 2 5.54 2.75 -20.89
C ARG A 2 4.23 2.02 -21.16
N LEU A 3 4.01 0.82 -20.61
CA LEU A 3 2.85 0.00 -20.96
C LEU A 3 2.17 -0.56 -19.71
N GLY A 4 0.83 -0.55 -19.69
CA GLY A 4 0.07 -1.19 -18.63
C GLY A 4 -1.37 -0.69 -18.53
N MET A 5 -2.03 -1.13 -17.49
CA MET A 5 -3.46 -1.44 -17.50
C MET A 5 -4.28 -0.39 -16.75
N TYR A 6 -3.78 0.01 -15.59
CA TYR A 6 -4.28 1.16 -14.82
C TYR A 6 -3.10 1.94 -14.26
N LEU A 7 -3.37 3.18 -13.89
CA LEU A 7 -2.36 4.15 -13.51
C LEU A 7 -2.46 4.38 -12.01
N THR A 8 -1.31 4.45 -11.35
CA THR A 8 -1.24 4.75 -9.94
C THR A 8 -0.33 5.94 -9.72
N GLY A 9 -0.81 6.92 -8.96
CA GLY A 9 -0.06 8.09 -8.53
C GLY A 9 0.01 8.10 -7.02
N LYS A 10 1.16 8.45 -6.47
CA LYS A 10 1.34 8.65 -5.05
C LYS A 10 1.95 10.02 -4.80
N ILE A 11 1.36 10.78 -3.89
CA ILE A 11 1.88 12.05 -3.41
C ILE A 11 2.02 11.97 -1.89
N ASP A 12 3.25 11.90 -1.41
CA ASP A 12 3.60 11.93 0.00
C ASP A 12 3.95 13.39 0.38
N ILE A 13 3.29 13.96 1.38
CA ILE A 13 3.34 15.39 1.72
C ILE A 13 3.73 15.60 3.18
N ASP A 14 4.76 16.43 3.39
CA ASP A 14 5.26 16.86 4.69
C ASP A 14 4.84 18.32 4.95
N PRO A 15 3.83 18.56 5.81
CA PRO A 15 3.30 19.90 6.05
C PRO A 15 4.22 20.71 6.97
N SER A 16 4.38 22.01 6.67
CA SER A 16 5.23 22.94 7.44
C SER A 16 4.72 23.32 8.83
N GLN A 17 3.85 22.52 9.46
CA GLN A 17 3.20 22.85 10.72
C GLN A 17 4.12 22.63 11.93
N ILE A 18 3.71 23.10 13.11
CA ILE A 18 4.49 22.96 14.35
C ILE A 18 4.44 21.50 14.81
N THR A 19 5.30 20.65 14.26
CA THR A 19 5.48 19.28 14.73
C THR A 19 6.02 19.30 16.16
N VAL A 20 5.28 18.71 17.11
CA VAL A 20 5.73 18.59 18.50
C VAL A 20 6.37 17.23 18.69
N TYR A 21 7.68 17.20 18.88
CA TYR A 21 8.42 15.97 19.18
C TYR A 21 7.99 15.40 20.55
N LYS A 22 7.39 14.20 20.54
CA LYS A 22 7.10 13.45 21.77
C LYS A 22 7.92 12.17 21.79
N LYS A 23 8.78 12.01 22.79
CA LYS A 23 9.40 10.70 23.09
C LYS A 23 8.30 9.72 23.50
N VAL A 24 8.20 8.58 22.83
CA VAL A 24 7.26 7.53 23.21
C VAL A 24 7.75 6.90 24.51
N LYS A 25 6.96 7.01 25.58
CA LYS A 25 7.28 6.35 26.85
C LYS A 25 7.19 4.83 26.65
N PRO A 26 8.20 4.04 27.05
CA PRO A 26 8.15 2.60 26.86
C PRO A 26 7.02 1.98 27.69
N THR A 27 6.23 1.09 27.09
CA THR A 27 5.10 0.41 27.75
C THR A 27 5.50 -0.88 28.44
N LYS A 28 6.52 -1.60 27.93
CA LYS A 28 7.02 -2.87 28.50
C LYS A 28 8.10 -2.63 29.56
N LEU A 29 8.15 -3.46 30.60
CA LEU A 29 9.08 -3.31 31.75
C LEU A 29 10.56 -3.32 31.33
N PHE A 30 10.92 -4.20 30.39
CA PHE A 30 12.28 -4.30 29.86
C PHE A 30 12.66 -3.07 29.00
N SER A 31 11.73 -2.54 28.20
CA SER A 31 11.99 -1.34 27.41
C SER A 31 12.07 -0.06 28.25
N LYS A 32 11.42 -0.02 29.43
CA LYS A 32 11.63 1.04 30.44
C LYS A 32 13.03 1.00 31.05
N LEU A 33 13.56 -0.19 31.28
CA LEU A 33 14.93 -0.39 31.78
C LEU A 33 15.97 0.02 30.74
N VAL A 34 15.81 -0.38 29.48
CA VAL A 34 16.69 0.03 28.37
C VAL A 34 16.61 1.54 28.11
N ASP A 35 15.42 2.14 28.14
CA ASP A 35 15.25 3.59 27.98
C ASP A 35 15.91 4.37 29.13
N ALA A 36 15.83 3.87 30.37
CA ALA A 36 16.49 4.47 31.52
C ALA A 36 18.03 4.35 31.43
N LEU A 37 18.54 3.19 31.03
CA LEU A 37 19.98 2.93 30.88
C LEU A 37 20.60 3.71 29.71
N THR A 38 19.81 3.97 28.66
CA THR A 38 20.26 4.73 27.48
C THR A 38 19.93 6.22 27.53
N PHE A 39 19.44 6.74 28.67
CA PHE A 39 18.95 8.12 28.81
C PHE A 39 17.95 8.53 27.71
N GLY A 40 17.18 7.54 27.24
CA GLY A 40 16.25 7.65 26.13
C GLY A 40 16.88 8.08 24.81
N SER A 41 18.08 7.58 24.51
CA SER A 41 18.67 7.62 23.16
C SER A 41 18.04 6.57 22.24
N LEU A 42 17.59 5.43 22.80
CA LEU A 42 16.95 4.33 22.08
C LEU A 42 15.40 4.39 22.08
N SER A 43 14.76 5.37 22.75
CA SER A 43 13.30 5.51 22.62
C SER A 43 12.94 5.93 21.20
N GLN A 44 12.05 5.16 20.56
CA GLN A 44 11.47 5.54 19.27
C GLN A 44 10.82 6.92 19.42
N LYS A 45 11.37 7.90 18.70
CA LYS A 45 10.80 9.23 18.60
C LYS A 45 9.68 9.18 17.56
N ARG A 46 8.53 9.76 17.89
CA ARG A 46 7.43 9.97 16.94
C ARG A 46 7.17 11.46 16.80
N GLU A 47 6.80 11.83 15.59
CA GLU A 47 6.32 13.16 15.28
C GLU A 47 4.82 13.21 15.53
N HIS A 48 4.37 14.33 16.10
CA HIS A 48 2.98 14.55 16.46
C HIS A 48 2.55 15.89 15.88
N GLU A 49 1.63 15.82 14.94
CA GLU A 49 1.09 16.99 14.26
C GLU A 49 0.07 17.74 15.12
N THR A 50 0.11 19.07 15.07
CA THR A 50 -0.75 19.95 15.90
C THR A 50 -2.07 20.35 15.24
N PHE A 51 -2.31 19.97 13.98
CA PHE A 51 -3.57 20.28 13.32
C PHE A 51 -4.71 19.37 13.81
N THR A 52 -5.95 19.88 13.76
CA THR A 52 -7.17 19.10 14.02
C THR A 52 -7.65 18.44 12.73
N ALA A 53 -8.43 17.36 12.85
CA ALA A 53 -9.02 16.67 11.70
C ALA A 53 -9.81 17.62 10.79
N VAL A 54 -10.61 18.48 11.43
CA VAL A 54 -11.44 19.48 10.73
C VAL A 54 -10.59 20.49 9.96
N ALA A 55 -9.48 20.97 10.52
CA ALA A 55 -8.66 22.01 9.89
C ALA A 55 -7.96 21.49 8.62
N ILE A 56 -7.38 20.29 8.67
CA ILE A 56 -6.71 19.70 7.50
C ILE A 56 -7.71 19.33 6.41
N LEU A 57 -8.85 18.73 6.77
CA LEU A 57 -9.91 18.40 5.82
C LEU A 57 -10.47 19.64 5.13
N GLN A 58 -10.59 20.78 5.83
CA GLN A 58 -11.00 22.04 5.22
C GLN A 58 -10.00 22.55 4.18
N GLN A 59 -8.70 22.47 4.46
CA GLN A 59 -7.66 22.86 3.51
C GLN A 59 -7.67 21.97 2.26
N LEU A 60 -7.78 20.66 2.47
CA LEU A 60 -7.89 19.68 1.39
C LEU A 60 -9.15 19.88 0.56
N ASN A 61 -10.31 20.09 1.20
CA ASN A 61 -11.57 20.38 0.51
C ASN A 61 -11.46 21.61 -0.40
N ILE A 62 -10.84 22.70 0.08
CA ILE A 62 -10.61 23.88 -0.75
C ILE A 62 -9.75 23.53 -1.97
N ALA A 63 -8.63 22.80 -1.77
CA ALA A 63 -7.77 22.38 -2.87
C ALA A 63 -8.52 21.53 -3.91
N LEU A 64 -9.22 20.49 -3.48
CA LEU A 64 -9.98 19.57 -4.33
C LEU A 64 -11.06 20.29 -5.13
N ARG A 65 -11.80 21.22 -4.51
CA ARG A 65 -12.82 22.02 -5.20
C ARG A 65 -12.26 22.92 -6.29
N THR A 66 -11.01 23.41 -6.16
CA THR A 66 -10.39 24.19 -7.24
C THR A 66 -10.14 23.37 -8.51
N LEU A 67 -10.05 22.04 -8.38
CA LEU A 67 -9.94 21.08 -9.48
C LEU A 67 -11.28 20.47 -9.88
N ASN A 68 -12.39 21.00 -9.36
CA ASN A 68 -13.74 20.45 -9.59
C ASN A 68 -13.89 18.99 -9.12
N ILE A 69 -13.07 18.54 -8.17
CA ILE A 69 -13.24 17.25 -7.49
C ILE A 69 -14.24 17.45 -6.36
N LYS A 70 -15.43 16.85 -6.51
CA LYS A 70 -16.61 17.13 -5.68
C LYS A 70 -17.37 15.89 -5.23
N ASN A 71 -17.03 14.72 -5.77
CA ASN A 71 -17.70 13.47 -5.43
C ASN A 71 -16.88 12.75 -4.35
N VAL A 72 -17.39 12.65 -3.13
CA VAL A 72 -16.75 11.90 -2.04
C VAL A 72 -17.44 10.55 -1.93
N ILE A 73 -16.67 9.47 -1.88
CA ILE A 73 -17.24 8.12 -1.75
C ILE A 73 -17.01 7.55 -0.36
N ARG A 74 -16.05 8.09 0.41
CA ARG A 74 -15.80 7.68 1.78
C ARG A 74 -15.15 8.79 2.59
N LEU A 75 -15.60 8.96 3.82
CA LEU A 75 -14.91 9.71 4.85
C LEU A 75 -14.89 8.91 6.14
N ALA A 76 -13.70 8.52 6.58
CA ALA A 76 -13.49 7.72 7.78
C ALA A 76 -12.46 8.35 8.72
N VAL A 77 -12.62 8.11 10.02
CA VAL A 77 -11.61 8.43 11.04
C VAL A 77 -11.42 7.20 11.91
N ASP A 78 -10.17 6.76 12.07
CA ASP A 78 -9.83 5.56 12.86
C ASP A 78 -10.71 4.34 12.51
N ASP A 79 -10.90 4.12 11.21
CA ASP A 79 -11.74 3.06 10.61
C ASP A 79 -13.25 3.17 10.85
N TYR A 80 -13.73 4.25 11.48
CA TYR A 80 -15.15 4.57 11.56
C TYR A 80 -15.58 5.45 10.39
N ASP A 81 -16.45 4.91 9.53
CA ASP A 81 -17.00 5.62 8.37
C ASP A 81 -18.10 6.61 8.82
N PHE A 82 -17.79 7.91 8.74
CA PHE A 82 -18.76 8.99 8.91
C PHE A 82 -19.64 9.18 7.67
N TYR A 83 -19.08 8.82 6.52
CA TYR A 83 -19.72 8.84 5.22
C TYR A 83 -19.19 7.67 4.37
N LEU A 84 -20.08 6.96 3.70
CA LEU A 84 -19.78 5.94 2.70
C LEU A 84 -20.90 5.97 1.65
N ASP A 85 -20.54 6.21 0.40
CA ASP A 85 -21.51 6.20 -0.70
C ASP A 85 -21.78 4.76 -1.15
N GLU A 86 -22.98 4.28 -0.82
CA GLU A 86 -23.48 2.97 -1.21
C GLU A 86 -24.38 3.01 -2.46
N LYS A 87 -24.66 4.20 -2.99
CA LYS A 87 -25.69 4.42 -4.02
C LYS A 87 -25.18 5.12 -5.27
N GLY A 88 -23.96 5.64 -5.28
CA GLY A 88 -23.45 6.45 -6.38
C GLY A 88 -24.05 7.86 -6.37
N GLU A 89 -24.22 8.47 -5.20
CA GLU A 89 -24.62 9.88 -5.11
C GLU A 89 -23.48 10.76 -5.63
N GLU A 90 -23.79 11.79 -6.42
CA GLU A 90 -22.79 12.66 -7.04
C GLU A 90 -22.77 14.05 -6.37
N ASP A 91 -21.63 14.74 -6.42
CA ASP A 91 -21.44 16.13 -5.96
C ASP A 91 -21.76 16.35 -4.46
N ASP A 92 -21.44 15.38 -3.64
CA ASP A 92 -21.80 15.25 -2.22
C ASP A 92 -20.68 15.69 -1.24
N LEU A 93 -19.50 16.10 -1.72
CA LEU A 93 -18.37 16.50 -0.86
C LEU A 93 -18.75 17.58 0.16
N GLU A 94 -19.55 18.58 -0.24
CA GLU A 94 -19.98 19.63 0.68
C GLU A 94 -20.90 19.09 1.78
N GLN A 95 -21.80 18.18 1.42
CA GLN A 95 -22.70 17.53 2.38
C GLN A 95 -21.92 16.63 3.35
N ALA A 96 -21.03 15.79 2.86
CA ALA A 96 -20.24 14.90 3.72
C ALA A 96 -19.35 15.70 4.68
N MET A 97 -18.74 16.80 4.23
CA MET A 97 -17.95 17.68 5.11
C MET A 97 -18.82 18.37 6.17
N PHE A 98 -20.05 18.76 5.82
CA PHE A 98 -21.01 19.32 6.77
C PHE A 98 -21.43 18.29 7.82
N GLU A 99 -21.78 17.07 7.39
CA GLU A 99 -22.15 15.98 8.28
C GLU A 99 -21.02 15.59 9.22
N PHE A 100 -19.79 15.52 8.71
CA PHE A 100 -18.60 15.28 9.53
C PHE A 100 -18.46 16.33 10.62
N LYS A 101 -18.52 17.61 10.27
CA LYS A 101 -18.41 18.71 11.23
C LYS A 101 -19.51 18.68 12.29
N ALA A 102 -20.71 18.22 11.93
CA ALA A 102 -21.83 18.13 12.85
C ALA A 102 -21.74 16.91 13.79
N LYS A 103 -21.17 15.80 13.31
CA LYS A 103 -21.09 14.51 14.02
C LYS A 103 -19.82 14.35 14.85
N VAL A 104 -18.71 14.95 14.43
CA VAL A 104 -17.41 14.77 15.10
C VAL A 104 -17.40 15.46 16.45
N ASP A 105 -17.10 14.71 17.51
CA ASP A 105 -16.90 15.30 18.83
C ASP A 105 -15.62 16.18 18.81
N PRO A 106 -15.61 17.36 19.45
CA PRO A 106 -14.41 18.21 19.51
C PRO A 106 -13.16 17.48 20.04
N ILE A 107 -13.34 16.54 20.97
CA ILE A 107 -12.28 15.70 21.52
C ILE A 107 -11.82 14.69 20.45
N GLU A 108 -12.74 14.01 19.75
CA GLU A 108 -12.36 13.07 18.67
C GLU A 108 -11.59 13.76 17.53
N SER A 109 -12.01 14.97 17.14
CA SER A 109 -11.31 15.82 16.17
C SER A 109 -9.89 16.20 16.61
N GLU A 110 -9.65 16.22 17.92
CA GLU A 110 -8.35 16.46 18.55
C GLU A 110 -7.59 15.17 18.89
N PHE A 111 -8.13 13.96 18.72
CA PHE A 111 -7.49 12.70 19.18
C PHE A 111 -7.35 11.58 18.14
N PHE A 112 -7.75 11.80 16.90
CA PHE A 112 -7.62 10.80 15.82
C PHE A 112 -6.18 10.28 15.59
N ASN A 113 -6.06 9.06 15.06
CA ASN A 113 -4.81 8.50 14.54
C ASN A 113 -4.70 8.69 13.03
N VAL A 114 -5.76 8.35 12.28
CA VAL A 114 -5.81 8.47 10.82
C VAL A 114 -7.17 8.96 10.33
N ILE A 115 -7.15 9.78 9.28
CA ILE A 115 -8.32 10.17 8.51
C ILE A 115 -8.17 9.60 7.11
N TYR A 116 -9.24 9.04 6.56
CA TYR A 116 -9.33 8.64 5.17
C TYR A 116 -10.42 9.46 4.48
N LEU A 117 -10.05 10.20 3.44
CA LEU A 117 -10.98 10.88 2.55
C LEU A 117 -10.80 10.30 1.15
N VAL A 118 -11.80 9.61 0.64
CA VAL A 118 -11.76 9.01 -0.69
C VAL A 118 -12.76 9.71 -1.58
N LEU A 119 -12.27 10.17 -2.73
CA LEU A 119 -13.05 10.91 -3.71
C LEU A 119 -13.02 10.21 -5.05
N GLU A 120 -14.11 10.36 -5.78
CA GLU A 120 -14.19 10.00 -7.18
C GLU A 120 -14.05 11.27 -8.03
N HIS A 121 -13.32 11.15 -9.15
CA HIS A 121 -13.27 12.18 -10.16
C HIS A 121 -13.27 11.54 -11.55
N ASN A 122 -13.71 12.27 -12.57
CA ASN A 122 -13.68 11.79 -13.93
C ASN A 122 -13.38 12.94 -14.88
N ASP A 123 -12.41 12.74 -15.76
CA ASP A 123 -12.24 13.58 -16.94
C ASP A 123 -12.90 12.92 -18.17
N GLU A 124 -12.61 13.39 -19.38
CA GLU A 124 -13.18 12.81 -20.60
C GLU A 124 -12.74 11.35 -20.86
N SER A 125 -11.66 10.90 -20.22
CA SER A 125 -10.84 9.79 -20.67
C SER A 125 -10.43 8.81 -19.55
N ILE A 126 -10.36 9.29 -18.31
CA ILE A 126 -9.91 8.56 -17.12
C ILE A 126 -10.87 8.86 -15.96
N LYS A 127 -11.26 7.79 -15.28
CA LYS A 127 -11.94 7.84 -13.98
C LYS A 127 -10.89 7.62 -12.89
N TYR A 128 -10.94 8.46 -11.86
CA TYR A 128 -9.98 8.52 -10.78
C TYR A 128 -10.64 8.15 -9.45
N LEU A 129 -9.91 7.41 -8.63
CA LEU A 129 -10.11 7.32 -7.20
C LEU A 129 -8.96 8.02 -6.51
N VAL A 130 -9.26 9.05 -5.72
CA VAL A 130 -8.29 9.83 -4.96
C VAL A 130 -8.52 9.56 -3.49
N GLU A 131 -7.66 8.75 -2.88
CA GLU A 131 -7.61 8.57 -1.44
C GLU A 131 -6.59 9.51 -0.84
N ILE A 132 -7.02 10.30 0.13
CA ILE A 132 -6.15 11.11 0.98
C ILE A 132 -6.20 10.52 2.37
N SER A 133 -5.05 10.02 2.84
CA SER A 133 -4.87 9.58 4.21
C SER A 133 -4.05 10.62 4.98
N VAL A 134 -4.50 10.95 6.19
CA VAL A 134 -3.79 11.90 7.07
C VAL A 134 -3.51 11.22 8.40
N LEU A 135 -2.24 10.91 8.64
CA LEU A 135 -1.74 10.36 9.89
C LEU A 135 -1.38 11.50 10.83
N ARG A 136 -1.89 11.44 12.05
CA ARG A 136 -1.53 12.41 13.09
C ARG A 136 -0.17 12.14 13.73
N LYS A 137 0.16 10.85 13.86
CA LYS A 137 1.41 10.36 14.46
C LYS A 137 2.12 9.50 13.45
N HIS A 138 3.35 9.85 13.15
CA HIS A 138 4.20 9.12 12.20
C HIS A 138 5.62 9.02 12.74
N LYS A 139 6.43 8.15 12.13
CA LYS A 139 7.86 8.09 12.46
C LYS A 139 8.56 9.30 11.84
N ILE A 140 9.70 9.67 12.42
CA ILE A 140 10.57 10.72 11.86
C ILE A 140 10.93 10.35 10.42
N GLY A 141 10.71 11.30 9.49
CA GLY A 141 11.00 11.15 8.06
C GLY A 141 9.93 10.42 7.25
N GLU A 142 8.83 9.97 7.89
CA GLU A 142 7.61 9.54 7.19
C GLU A 142 6.70 10.74 6.94
N TYR A 143 5.97 10.74 5.83
CA TYR A 143 5.10 11.84 5.42
C TYR A 143 3.70 11.60 6.02
N PRO A 144 3.15 12.55 6.80
CA PRO A 144 1.86 12.37 7.48
C PRO A 144 0.66 12.41 6.53
N ILE A 145 0.76 13.10 5.39
CA ILE A 145 -0.33 13.16 4.41
C ILE A 145 0.09 12.34 3.20
N LYS A 146 -0.71 11.34 2.84
CA LYS A 146 -0.48 10.51 1.66
C LYS A 146 -1.69 10.56 0.76
N VAL A 147 -1.46 10.88 -0.51
CA VAL A 147 -2.48 10.88 -1.54
C VAL A 147 -2.19 9.73 -2.49
N ASN A 148 -3.06 8.72 -2.49
CA ASN A 148 -3.02 7.61 -3.43
C ASN A 148 -4.09 7.86 -4.50
N VAL A 149 -3.69 7.83 -5.76
CA VAL A 149 -4.59 8.04 -6.90
C VAL A 149 -4.55 6.80 -7.78
N ASN A 150 -5.70 6.16 -8.00
CA ASN A 150 -5.85 5.16 -9.05
C ASN A 150 -6.60 5.79 -10.23
N GLY A 151 -6.11 5.57 -11.45
CA GLY A 151 -6.73 6.02 -12.70
C GLY A 151 -7.03 4.83 -13.62
N VAL A 152 -8.28 4.71 -14.06
CA VAL A 152 -8.76 3.68 -14.98
C VAL A 152 -9.37 4.32 -16.22
N ILE A 153 -9.20 3.69 -17.38
CA ILE A 153 -9.61 4.27 -18.66
C ILE A 153 -11.12 4.12 -18.84
N THR A 154 -11.82 5.25 -18.94
CA THR A 154 -13.29 5.32 -19.01
C THR A 154 -13.84 4.61 -20.25
N ASP A 155 -13.13 4.71 -21.39
CA ASP A 155 -13.51 4.08 -22.66
C ASP A 155 -13.61 2.54 -22.58
N PHE A 156 -12.94 1.95 -21.60
CA PHE A 156 -12.85 0.49 -21.42
C PHE A 156 -13.80 -0.03 -20.34
N LYS A 157 -14.66 0.85 -19.80
CA LYS A 157 -15.74 0.45 -18.91
C LYS A 157 -16.56 -0.69 -19.53
N CYS A 158 -16.83 -1.71 -18.73
CA CYS A 158 -17.75 -2.79 -19.04
C CYS A 158 -19.17 -2.23 -19.17
N GLN A 159 -19.82 -2.51 -20.30
CA GLN A 159 -21.18 -2.06 -20.57
C GLN A 159 -22.20 -2.94 -19.83
N GLU A 160 -23.43 -2.43 -19.66
CA GLU A 160 -24.48 -3.20 -18.99
C GLU A 160 -24.80 -4.48 -19.78
N GLY A 161 -24.68 -5.63 -19.11
CA GLY A 161 -24.88 -6.95 -19.71
C GLY A 161 -23.71 -7.46 -20.57
N GLU A 162 -22.61 -6.71 -20.69
CA GLU A 162 -21.40 -7.15 -21.38
C GLU A 162 -20.65 -8.20 -20.54
N THR A 163 -20.30 -9.35 -21.15
CA THR A 163 -19.47 -10.38 -20.50
C THR A 163 -17.98 -10.04 -20.62
N ALA A 164 -17.12 -10.66 -19.81
CA ALA A 164 -15.67 -10.46 -19.93
C ALA A 164 -15.12 -10.85 -21.31
N GLU A 165 -15.67 -11.89 -21.94
CA GLU A 165 -15.28 -12.30 -23.29
C GLU A 165 -15.69 -11.26 -24.34
N GLN A 166 -16.87 -10.65 -24.19
CA GLN A 166 -17.33 -9.57 -25.07
C GLN A 166 -16.48 -8.32 -24.90
N LEU A 167 -16.15 -7.96 -23.65
CA LEU A 167 -15.23 -6.88 -23.33
C LEU A 167 -13.85 -7.15 -23.93
N LYS A 168 -13.30 -8.35 -23.76
CA LYS A 168 -12.01 -8.77 -24.35
C LYS A 168 -12.02 -8.65 -25.87
N ALA A 169 -13.07 -9.14 -26.53
CA ALA A 169 -13.22 -9.03 -27.98
C ALA A 169 -13.32 -7.58 -28.46
N ARG A 170 -13.99 -6.70 -27.70
CA ARG A 170 -14.08 -5.27 -28.00
C ARG A 170 -12.73 -4.56 -27.88
N LEU A 171 -11.89 -4.98 -26.93
CA LEU A 171 -10.58 -4.38 -26.67
C LEU A 171 -9.46 -4.98 -27.51
N GLU A 172 -9.63 -6.20 -28.04
CA GLU A 172 -8.66 -6.93 -28.86
C GLU A 172 -7.96 -6.08 -29.94
N PRO A 173 -8.66 -5.21 -30.72
CA PRO A 173 -8.01 -4.40 -31.75
C PRO A 173 -6.88 -3.50 -31.24
N LEU A 174 -6.89 -3.14 -29.94
CA LEU A 174 -5.86 -2.31 -29.31
C LEU A 174 -4.51 -3.04 -29.17
N PHE A 175 -4.54 -4.37 -29.07
CA PHE A 175 -3.37 -5.21 -28.81
C PHE A 175 -2.73 -5.77 -30.08
N THR A 176 -3.41 -5.66 -31.23
CA THR A 176 -2.91 -6.20 -32.50
C THR A 176 -1.69 -5.48 -33.07
N ASN A 177 -1.36 -4.29 -32.56
CA ASN A 177 -0.30 -3.44 -33.09
C ASN A 177 0.43 -2.70 -31.95
N GLN A 178 1.74 -2.95 -31.82
CA GLN A 178 2.59 -2.35 -30.80
C GLN A 178 2.52 -0.81 -30.82
N GLU A 179 2.60 -0.18 -31.99
CA GLU A 179 2.63 1.28 -32.09
C GLU A 179 1.31 1.92 -31.63
N LYS A 180 0.16 1.29 -31.95
CA LYS A 180 -1.16 1.72 -31.46
C LYS A 180 -1.26 1.56 -29.95
N TYR A 181 -0.82 0.42 -29.42
CA TYR A 181 -0.83 0.14 -27.99
C TYR A 181 0.06 1.14 -27.22
N ASP A 182 1.30 1.33 -27.68
CA ASP A 182 2.26 2.28 -27.11
C ASP A 182 1.72 3.71 -27.12
N SER A 183 1.10 4.13 -28.23
CA SER A 183 0.53 5.47 -28.37
C SER A 183 -0.63 5.70 -27.42
N LEU A 184 -1.50 4.70 -27.25
CA LEU A 184 -2.62 4.73 -26.31
C LEU A 184 -2.11 4.90 -24.88
N ILE A 185 -1.22 4.01 -24.41
CA ILE A 185 -0.75 4.06 -23.02
C ILE A 185 0.04 5.34 -22.77
N LYS A 186 0.88 5.78 -23.71
CA LYS A 186 1.61 7.03 -23.60
C LYS A 186 0.65 8.22 -23.40
N SER A 187 -0.39 8.30 -24.24
CA SER A 187 -1.40 9.36 -24.14
C SER A 187 -2.11 9.35 -22.80
N LYS A 188 -2.61 8.20 -22.34
CA LYS A 188 -3.30 8.08 -21.05
C LYS A 188 -2.37 8.38 -19.86
N LYS A 189 -1.10 8.00 -19.93
CA LYS A 189 -0.09 8.35 -18.91
C LYS A 189 0.19 9.84 -18.87
N GLU A 190 0.25 10.51 -20.01
CA GLU A 190 0.43 11.97 -20.06
C GLU A 190 -0.77 12.70 -19.41
N ILE A 191 -2.00 12.28 -19.73
CA ILE A 191 -3.22 12.81 -19.11
C ILE A 191 -3.19 12.60 -17.59
N PHE A 192 -2.92 11.38 -17.15
CA PHE A 192 -2.84 11.04 -15.72
C PHE A 192 -1.75 11.84 -15.00
N ASN A 193 -0.55 11.93 -15.56
CA ASN A 193 0.54 12.70 -14.96
C ASN A 193 0.17 14.18 -14.83
N ASN A 194 -0.50 14.77 -15.84
CA ASN A 194 -0.97 16.14 -15.76
C ASN A 194 -1.98 16.31 -14.62
N PHE A 195 -2.91 15.37 -14.45
CA PHE A 195 -3.84 15.39 -13.32
C PHE A 195 -3.12 15.32 -11.96
N ILE A 196 -2.13 14.44 -11.80
CA ILE A 196 -1.34 14.36 -10.58
C ILE A 196 -0.55 15.67 -10.34
N ASP A 197 -0.01 16.28 -11.39
CA ASP A 197 0.69 17.57 -11.31
C ASP A 197 -0.26 18.71 -10.86
N GLU A 198 -1.48 18.75 -11.39
CA GLU A 198 -2.52 19.71 -10.99
C GLU A 198 -2.96 19.49 -9.54
N LEU A 199 -3.13 18.23 -9.12
CA LEU A 199 -3.45 17.86 -7.74
C LEU A 199 -2.36 18.29 -6.76
N GLU A 200 -1.10 18.01 -7.09
CA GLU A 200 0.07 18.44 -6.32
C GLU A 200 0.09 19.98 -6.15
N GLN A 201 -0.12 20.71 -7.25
CA GLN A 201 -0.11 22.18 -7.24
C GLN A 201 -1.28 22.76 -6.43
N ALA A 202 -2.48 22.18 -6.56
CA ALA A 202 -3.64 22.60 -5.79
C ALA A 202 -3.40 22.39 -4.29
N ILE A 203 -2.85 21.24 -3.89
CA ILE A 203 -2.54 20.98 -2.47
C ILE A 203 -1.48 21.96 -1.96
N LYS A 204 -0.38 22.17 -2.69
CA LYS A 204 0.68 23.14 -2.33
C LYS A 204 0.18 24.58 -2.15
N ARG A 205 -0.93 24.94 -2.81
CA ARG A 205 -1.50 26.28 -2.72
C ARG A 205 -2.24 26.53 -1.39
N PHE A 206 -2.83 25.49 -0.81
CA PHE A 206 -3.70 25.61 0.37
C PHE A 206 -3.16 24.92 1.62
N VAL A 207 -2.26 23.95 1.44
CA VAL A 207 -1.47 23.33 2.50
C VAL A 207 -0.06 23.89 2.39
N LYS A 208 0.48 24.38 3.51
CA LYS A 208 1.88 24.81 3.57
C LYS A 208 2.75 23.56 3.68
N VAL A 209 3.61 23.32 2.69
CA VAL A 209 4.38 22.08 2.53
C VAL A 209 5.88 22.39 2.63
N ASP A 210 6.61 21.60 3.41
CA ASP A 210 8.08 21.63 3.48
C ASP A 210 8.70 20.72 2.42
N ASP A 211 8.18 19.52 2.26
CA ASP A 211 8.61 18.58 1.23
C ASP A 211 7.45 17.78 0.63
N ILE A 212 7.62 17.39 -0.64
CA ILE A 212 6.65 16.58 -1.37
C ILE A 212 7.37 15.55 -2.24
N LYS A 213 6.90 14.31 -2.18
CA LYS A 213 7.38 13.23 -3.06
C LYS A 213 6.23 12.75 -3.92
N LYS A 214 6.47 12.71 -5.23
CA LYS A 214 5.49 12.24 -6.20
C LYS A 214 6.08 11.08 -6.99
N THR A 215 5.31 10.02 -7.12
CA THR A 215 5.61 8.90 -8.03
C THR A 215 4.39 8.55 -8.85
N THR A 216 4.60 8.16 -10.10
CA THR A 216 3.54 7.60 -10.95
C THR A 216 4.03 6.33 -11.62
N THR A 217 3.19 5.30 -11.56
CA THR A 217 3.51 3.96 -12.01
C THR A 217 2.38 3.45 -12.87
N VAL A 218 2.72 2.67 -13.88
CA VAL A 218 1.74 1.91 -14.64
C VAL A 218 1.71 0.50 -14.06
N GLN A 219 0.53 0.03 -13.69
CA GLN A 219 0.37 -1.28 -13.05
C GLN A 219 -0.31 -2.26 -14.00
N ILE A 220 0.01 -3.55 -13.87
CA ILE A 220 -0.66 -4.67 -14.52
C ILE A 220 -1.04 -5.68 -13.43
N ILE A 221 -2.32 -6.03 -13.33
CA ILE A 221 -2.78 -7.09 -12.43
C ILE A 221 -2.57 -8.43 -13.11
N ARG A 222 -1.94 -9.36 -12.39
CA ARG A 222 -1.99 -10.78 -12.70
C ARG A 222 -2.67 -11.50 -11.54
N PRO A 223 -3.95 -11.88 -11.70
CA PRO A 223 -4.63 -12.61 -10.64
C PRO A 223 -4.17 -14.08 -10.61
N LYS A 224 -4.09 -14.67 -9.42
CA LYS A 224 -3.77 -16.09 -9.26
C LYS A 224 -4.86 -17.00 -9.83
N GLU A 225 -6.10 -16.55 -9.74
CA GLU A 225 -7.28 -17.20 -10.32
C GLU A 225 -7.87 -16.32 -11.42
N LYS A 226 -8.21 -16.93 -12.55
CA LYS A 226 -8.75 -16.19 -13.69
C LYS A 226 -10.09 -15.53 -13.36
N VAL A 227 -10.17 -14.23 -13.63
CA VAL A 227 -11.39 -13.43 -13.47
C VAL A 227 -12.13 -13.34 -14.79
N THR A 228 -13.40 -13.72 -14.77
CA THR A 228 -14.33 -13.78 -15.91
C THR A 228 -15.57 -12.92 -15.71
N ALA A 229 -15.76 -12.36 -14.52
CA ALA A 229 -16.86 -11.48 -14.19
C ALA A 229 -16.46 -10.51 -13.07
N LYS A 230 -17.12 -9.36 -12.99
CA LYS A 230 -16.83 -8.35 -11.97
C LYS A 230 -17.07 -8.85 -10.54
N GLU A 231 -18.00 -9.78 -10.35
CA GLU A 231 -18.34 -10.38 -9.06
C GLU A 231 -17.21 -11.27 -8.50
N GLN A 232 -16.22 -11.62 -9.34
CA GLN A 232 -15.05 -12.40 -8.93
C GLN A 232 -13.86 -11.51 -8.53
N ILE A 233 -13.96 -10.19 -8.69
CA ILE A 233 -12.93 -9.25 -8.26
C ILE A 233 -12.84 -9.31 -6.73
N LYS A 234 -11.63 -9.56 -6.22
CA LYS A 234 -11.37 -9.57 -4.79
C LYS A 234 -11.27 -8.14 -4.26
N HIS A 235 -11.75 -7.93 -3.05
CA HIS A 235 -11.70 -6.63 -2.38
C HIS A 235 -11.03 -6.71 -1.02
N ASP A 236 -10.27 -5.67 -0.68
CA ASP A 236 -9.67 -5.47 0.62
C ASP A 236 -9.74 -3.98 1.00
N ARG A 237 -10.21 -3.71 2.21
CA ARG A 237 -10.36 -2.35 2.76
C ARG A 237 -9.02 -1.71 3.12
N HIS A 238 -7.97 -2.51 3.24
CA HIS A 238 -6.62 -2.06 3.59
C HIS A 238 -5.68 -1.96 2.37
N ALA A 239 -6.13 -2.42 1.20
CA ALA A 239 -5.41 -2.28 -0.06
C ALA A 239 -5.59 -0.89 -0.68
N ALA A 240 -4.97 -0.66 -1.85
CA ALA A 240 -5.15 0.58 -2.61
C ALA A 240 -6.64 0.82 -2.95
N PRO A 241 -7.11 2.08 -3.12
CA PRO A 241 -8.53 2.38 -3.17
C PRO A 241 -9.29 1.71 -4.33
N ALA A 242 -8.61 1.38 -5.44
CA ALA A 242 -9.18 0.58 -6.52
C ALA A 242 -9.64 -0.82 -6.10
N TYR A 243 -9.08 -1.38 -5.02
CA TYR A 243 -9.40 -2.71 -4.49
C TYR A 243 -10.40 -2.67 -3.33
N TYR A 244 -10.89 -1.50 -2.93
CA TYR A 244 -11.84 -1.39 -1.81
C TYR A 244 -13.22 -2.00 -2.12
N GLY A 245 -13.65 -1.95 -3.40
CA GLY A 245 -14.99 -2.37 -3.83
C GLY A 245 -16.04 -1.26 -3.72
N TYR A 246 -15.67 -0.02 -4.08
CA TYR A 246 -16.63 1.09 -4.12
C TYR A 246 -17.73 0.88 -5.15
N TYR A 247 -18.93 1.38 -4.84
CA TYR A 247 -20.12 1.15 -5.64
C TYR A 247 -19.91 1.50 -7.12
N GLY A 248 -20.14 0.52 -7.99
CA GLY A 248 -20.09 0.69 -9.44
C GLY A 248 -18.68 0.83 -10.06
N PHE A 249 -17.62 0.93 -9.24
CA PHE A 249 -16.24 1.10 -9.73
C PHE A 249 -15.73 -0.14 -10.48
N ASP A 250 -16.17 -1.34 -10.08
CA ASP A 250 -15.76 -2.61 -10.73
C ASP A 250 -16.09 -2.65 -12.22
N ASN A 251 -17.15 -1.95 -12.66
CA ASN A 251 -17.47 -1.86 -14.09
C ASN A 251 -16.36 -1.13 -14.87
N TYR A 252 -15.69 -0.17 -14.24
CA TYR A 252 -14.54 0.53 -14.82
C TYR A 252 -13.24 -0.25 -14.64
N PHE A 253 -13.18 -1.17 -13.67
CA PHE A 253 -11.98 -1.89 -13.33
C PHE A 253 -11.90 -3.30 -13.92
N LEU A 254 -12.99 -3.87 -14.44
CA LEU A 254 -12.96 -5.24 -14.97
C LEU A 254 -11.98 -5.44 -16.13
N TYR A 255 -11.89 -4.49 -17.08
CA TYR A 255 -10.98 -4.60 -18.23
C TYR A 255 -9.53 -4.80 -17.79
N SER A 256 -9.23 -4.21 -16.64
CA SER A 256 -7.93 -4.21 -16.02
C SER A 256 -7.55 -5.66 -15.68
N TRP A 257 -8.42 -6.42 -15.03
CA TRP A 257 -8.20 -7.85 -14.71
C TRP A 257 -8.00 -8.77 -15.93
N LEU A 258 -8.43 -8.35 -17.12
CA LEU A 258 -8.28 -9.11 -18.37
C LEU A 258 -6.98 -8.78 -19.13
N TRP A 259 -6.27 -7.74 -18.70
CA TRP A 259 -5.21 -7.11 -19.48
C TRP A 259 -3.97 -7.98 -19.63
N ALA A 260 -3.57 -8.69 -18.57
CA ALA A 260 -2.43 -9.60 -18.60
C ALA A 260 -2.59 -10.69 -19.67
N ASP A 261 -3.75 -11.35 -19.72
CA ASP A 261 -4.05 -12.35 -20.74
C ASP A 261 -4.08 -11.77 -22.16
N MET A 262 -4.63 -10.56 -22.33
CA MET A 262 -4.66 -9.89 -23.63
C MET A 262 -3.25 -9.57 -24.12
N LEU A 263 -2.39 -9.09 -23.22
CA LEU A 263 -0.98 -8.86 -23.51
C LEU A 263 -0.27 -10.16 -23.87
N PHE A 264 -0.41 -11.21 -23.05
CA PHE A 264 0.19 -12.53 -23.30
C PHE A 264 -0.20 -13.08 -24.68
N THR A 265 -1.49 -13.07 -24.99
CA THR A 265 -2.03 -13.61 -26.26
C THR A 265 -1.45 -12.92 -27.50
N HIS A 266 -1.16 -11.62 -27.42
CA HIS A 266 -0.67 -10.82 -28.54
C HIS A 266 0.86 -10.68 -28.59
N SER A 267 1.58 -11.25 -27.61
CA SER A 267 3.06 -11.22 -27.57
C SER A 267 3.66 -9.83 -27.76
N LEU A 268 3.05 -8.82 -27.13
CA LEU A 268 3.55 -7.44 -27.15
C LEU A 268 4.81 -7.29 -26.31
N TYR A 269 5.72 -6.42 -26.74
CA TYR A 269 6.89 -6.05 -25.96
C TYR A 269 6.49 -5.10 -24.83
N LEU A 270 6.87 -5.42 -23.58
CA LEU A 270 6.47 -4.70 -22.38
C LEU A 270 7.66 -4.23 -21.56
N ASN A 271 7.61 -2.98 -21.09
CA ASN A 271 8.59 -2.39 -20.16
C ASN A 271 7.97 -1.26 -19.33
N ASP A 272 8.74 -0.79 -18.34
CA ASP A 272 8.40 0.33 -17.46
C ASP A 272 7.04 0.17 -16.76
N PHE A 273 6.82 -0.99 -16.14
CA PHE A 273 5.57 -1.33 -15.45
C PHE A 273 5.79 -2.13 -14.17
N LEU A 274 4.82 -2.06 -13.28
CA LEU A 274 4.77 -2.85 -12.05
C LEU A 274 3.68 -3.92 -12.18
N LEU A 275 4.07 -5.19 -12.06
CA LEU A 275 3.15 -6.30 -11.92
C LEU A 275 2.66 -6.38 -10.47
N VAL A 276 1.35 -6.49 -10.29
CA VAL A 276 0.72 -6.65 -8.99
C VAL A 276 -0.19 -7.88 -8.97
N ASP A 277 -0.47 -8.40 -7.78
CA ASP A 277 -1.40 -9.51 -7.57
C ASP A 277 -2.87 -9.06 -7.53
N SER A 278 -3.79 -9.96 -7.15
CA SER A 278 -5.23 -9.70 -7.08
C SER A 278 -5.62 -8.63 -6.04
N LEU A 279 -4.74 -8.23 -5.13
CA LEU A 279 -5.00 -7.20 -4.11
C LEU A 279 -4.12 -5.96 -4.30
N GLY A 280 -3.37 -5.90 -5.41
CA GLY A 280 -2.48 -4.79 -5.70
C GLY A 280 -1.14 -4.86 -4.98
N ASN A 281 -0.78 -5.99 -4.35
CA ASN A 281 0.54 -6.16 -3.78
C ASN A 281 1.57 -6.31 -4.89
N GLU A 282 2.74 -5.70 -4.70
CA GLU A 282 3.81 -5.69 -5.70
C GLU A 282 4.39 -7.10 -5.86
N VAL A 283 4.49 -7.56 -7.12
CA VAL A 283 5.06 -8.87 -7.46
C VAL A 283 6.42 -8.70 -8.11
N MET A 284 6.47 -7.86 -9.16
CA MET A 284 7.71 -7.52 -9.84
C MET A 284 7.63 -6.15 -10.50
N ASN A 285 8.73 -5.42 -10.56
CA ASN A 285 8.89 -4.20 -11.33
C ASN A 285 9.79 -4.46 -12.52
N VAL A 286 9.33 -4.06 -13.71
CA VAL A 286 10.04 -4.23 -14.97
C VAL A 286 10.54 -2.86 -15.42
N GLY A 287 11.86 -2.72 -15.48
CA GLY A 287 12.57 -1.52 -15.91
C GLY A 287 12.50 -1.29 -17.42
N THR A 288 13.52 -0.59 -17.95
CA THR A 288 13.55 -0.20 -19.36
C THR A 288 13.80 -1.38 -20.30
N ASP A 289 14.60 -2.34 -19.82
CA ASP A 289 14.89 -3.59 -20.51
C ASP A 289 13.74 -4.56 -20.20
N GLY A 290 12.78 -4.57 -21.12
CA GLY A 290 11.55 -5.34 -21.02
C GLY A 290 11.65 -6.76 -21.55
N PHE A 291 10.49 -7.35 -21.83
CA PHE A 291 10.39 -8.66 -22.47
C PHE A 291 9.10 -8.75 -23.31
N ASN A 292 9.01 -9.71 -24.23
CA ASN A 292 7.73 -9.96 -24.91
C ASN A 292 6.81 -10.77 -24.00
N SER A 293 5.58 -10.30 -23.85
CA SER A 293 4.58 -10.90 -22.97
C SER A 293 4.29 -12.38 -23.26
N GLY A 294 4.48 -12.85 -24.49
CA GLY A 294 4.23 -14.23 -24.90
C GLY A 294 5.39 -15.19 -24.70
N ASP A 295 6.59 -14.70 -24.33
CA ASP A 295 7.79 -15.53 -24.18
C ASP A 295 7.77 -16.38 -22.89
N TYR A 296 7.02 -15.94 -21.87
CA TYR A 296 6.96 -16.56 -20.55
C TYR A 296 5.51 -16.60 -20.03
N ASN A 297 5.19 -17.51 -19.10
CA ASN A 297 3.88 -17.54 -18.45
C ASN A 297 3.66 -16.43 -17.40
N THR A 298 4.55 -15.43 -17.36
CA THR A 298 4.50 -14.28 -16.45
C THR A 298 3.16 -13.55 -16.49
N LEU A 299 2.50 -13.44 -17.65
CA LEU A 299 1.19 -12.78 -17.79
C LEU A 299 0.05 -13.74 -18.16
N ASN A 300 0.33 -15.04 -18.26
CA ASN A 300 -0.66 -16.05 -18.60
C ASN A 300 -1.39 -16.53 -17.35
N THR A 301 -2.65 -16.15 -17.17
CA THR A 301 -3.44 -16.56 -16.00
C THR A 301 -3.94 -18.00 -16.05
N ASP A 302 -3.82 -18.68 -17.21
CA ASP A 302 -4.17 -20.09 -17.37
C ASP A 302 -3.03 -21.05 -16.97
N SER A 303 -1.85 -20.50 -16.63
CA SER A 303 -0.64 -21.25 -16.27
C SER A 303 -0.04 -20.80 -14.94
N ALA A 304 0.78 -21.66 -14.35
CA ALA A 304 1.60 -21.31 -13.19
C ALA A 304 2.47 -20.09 -13.50
N PHE A 305 2.72 -19.25 -12.48
CA PHE A 305 3.57 -18.09 -12.62
C PHE A 305 5.00 -18.52 -12.98
N GLU A 306 5.54 -17.90 -14.02
CA GLU A 306 6.89 -18.09 -14.49
C GLU A 306 7.56 -16.72 -14.52
N PRO A 307 8.60 -16.47 -13.68
CA PRO A 307 9.33 -15.22 -13.73
C PRO A 307 10.09 -15.11 -15.06
N PRO A 308 10.14 -13.93 -15.70
CA PRO A 308 10.84 -13.75 -16.96
C PRO A 308 12.35 -13.97 -16.79
N GLY A 309 12.96 -14.73 -17.71
CA GLY A 309 14.40 -15.00 -17.71
C GLY A 309 15.27 -13.88 -18.28
N THR A 310 14.66 -12.79 -18.74
CA THR A 310 15.31 -11.64 -19.39
C THR A 310 14.67 -10.34 -18.96
N GLY A 311 15.44 -9.25 -19.01
CA GLY A 311 14.99 -7.91 -18.67
C GLY A 311 15.59 -7.40 -17.37
N ASP A 312 15.39 -6.11 -17.10
CA ASP A 312 15.71 -5.47 -15.83
C ASP A 312 14.50 -5.63 -14.91
N VAL A 313 14.49 -6.70 -14.11
CA VAL A 313 13.35 -7.07 -13.27
C VAL A 313 13.77 -7.17 -11.81
N SER A 314 13.05 -6.46 -10.94
CA SER A 314 13.17 -6.58 -9.49
C SER A 314 11.91 -7.22 -8.91
N TYR A 315 12.07 -8.17 -7.99
CA TYR A 315 10.97 -8.92 -7.39
C TYR A 315 10.68 -8.44 -5.96
N PHE A 316 9.44 -8.61 -5.53
CA PHE A 316 8.97 -8.23 -4.20
C PHE A 316 8.32 -9.44 -3.51
N GLY A 317 8.37 -9.46 -2.17
CA GLY A 317 7.67 -10.46 -1.34
C GLY A 317 6.27 -10.02 -0.94
N ASP A 318 5.65 -10.77 -0.01
CA ASP A 318 4.34 -10.46 0.58
C ASP A 318 3.20 -10.34 -0.45
N ASN A 319 3.18 -11.25 -1.44
CA ASN A 319 2.16 -11.31 -2.50
C ASN A 319 1.72 -12.74 -2.81
N GLU A 320 0.68 -12.89 -3.65
CA GLU A 320 0.09 -14.20 -4.02
C GLU A 320 1.06 -15.20 -4.69
N TYR A 321 2.25 -14.75 -5.14
CA TYR A 321 3.27 -15.52 -5.85
C TYR A 321 4.57 -15.72 -5.06
N GLN A 322 4.60 -15.38 -3.77
CA GLN A 322 5.80 -15.50 -2.93
C GLN A 322 6.45 -16.89 -3.03
N ASP A 323 5.67 -17.97 -2.93
CA ASP A 323 6.19 -19.34 -3.04
C ASP A 323 6.94 -19.56 -4.37
N ASN A 324 6.39 -19.08 -5.49
CA ASN A 324 7.03 -19.21 -6.80
C ASN A 324 8.34 -18.41 -6.89
N LEU A 325 8.42 -17.27 -6.21
CA LEU A 325 9.60 -16.40 -6.22
C LEU A 325 10.70 -16.95 -5.30
N VAL A 326 10.33 -17.51 -4.14
CA VAL A 326 11.25 -18.20 -3.21
C VAL A 326 11.80 -19.46 -3.86
N ASP A 327 10.96 -20.29 -4.48
CA ASP A 327 11.39 -21.51 -5.19
C ASP A 327 12.36 -21.21 -6.36
N ALA A 328 12.26 -20.00 -6.94
CA ALA A 328 13.12 -19.52 -8.00
C ALA A 328 14.38 -18.77 -7.50
N ASP A 329 14.59 -18.67 -6.18
CA ASP A 329 15.70 -17.95 -5.54
C ASP A 329 15.76 -16.45 -5.95
N LEU A 330 14.60 -15.84 -6.14
CA LEU A 330 14.46 -14.43 -6.57
C LEU A 330 14.21 -13.47 -5.40
N ILE A 331 13.71 -13.99 -4.28
CA ILE A 331 13.51 -13.27 -3.03
C ILE A 331 13.90 -14.18 -1.86
N GLU A 332 14.32 -13.59 -0.74
CA GLU A 332 14.57 -14.33 0.49
C GLU A 332 13.26 -14.77 1.14
N ASP A 333 13.26 -15.97 1.73
CA ASP A 333 12.13 -16.46 2.51
C ASP A 333 12.02 -15.66 3.81
N SER A 334 11.06 -14.73 3.86
CA SER A 334 10.75 -13.94 5.04
C SER A 334 9.98 -14.73 6.12
N SER A 335 9.63 -16.00 5.86
CA SER A 335 8.90 -16.87 6.80
C SER A 335 9.77 -17.58 7.83
N VAL A 336 11.07 -17.26 7.91
CA VAL A 336 11.87 -17.64 9.07
C VAL A 336 11.43 -16.77 10.26
N ASP A 337 10.42 -17.26 10.98
CA ASP A 337 10.23 -16.95 12.40
C ASP A 337 11.61 -16.92 13.03
N ALA A 338 12.02 -15.77 13.54
CA ALA A 338 13.26 -15.65 14.30
C ALA A 338 13.25 -16.76 15.35
N GLU A 339 14.05 -17.80 15.13
CA GLU A 339 14.23 -18.84 16.13
C GLU A 339 14.59 -18.12 17.42
N PRO A 340 13.97 -18.46 18.55
CA PRO A 340 14.38 -17.89 19.82
C PRO A 340 15.83 -18.31 19.99
N ASP A 341 16.73 -17.33 19.90
CA ASP A 341 18.16 -17.50 20.08
C ASP A 341 18.40 -18.16 21.44
N THR A 342 18.48 -19.49 21.46
CA THR A 342 18.91 -20.27 22.62
C THR A 342 20.43 -20.26 22.65
N SER A 343 21.05 -19.09 22.53
CA SER A 343 22.40 -18.86 23.03
C SER A 343 22.27 -18.34 24.46
N SER A 344 22.15 -19.29 25.39
CA SER A 344 22.42 -19.06 26.81
C SER A 344 23.87 -18.59 26.95
N SER A 345 24.06 -17.28 26.83
CA SER A 345 25.33 -16.62 27.13
C SER A 345 25.38 -16.45 28.64
N ASP A 346 25.88 -17.50 29.31
CA ASP A 346 26.32 -17.49 30.69
C ASP A 346 27.30 -16.34 30.91
N TRP A 347 26.79 -15.24 31.43
CA TRP A 347 27.55 -14.00 31.65
C TRP A 347 28.09 -13.88 33.09
N LEU A 348 28.24 -15.00 33.78
CA LEU A 348 28.67 -15.05 35.20
C LEU A 348 29.62 -16.23 35.53
N SER A 349 30.57 -16.56 34.65
CA SER A 349 31.76 -17.30 35.07
C SER A 349 32.91 -16.31 35.36
N ASN A 350 33.07 -16.00 36.64
CA ASN A 350 34.24 -15.33 37.18
C ASN A 350 35.46 -16.26 37.06
N ASP A 351 36.39 -15.94 36.16
CA ASP A 351 37.76 -16.45 36.21
C ASP A 351 38.57 -15.60 37.20
N TYR A 352 38.92 -16.23 38.33
CA TYR A 352 40.03 -15.82 39.18
C TYR A 352 40.98 -17.02 39.26
N ASP A 353 42.12 -16.90 38.59
CA ASP A 353 43.20 -17.88 38.59
C ASP A 353 43.92 -17.96 39.95
N ASP A 354 44.17 -19.21 40.35
CA ASP A 354 45.32 -19.77 41.06
C ASP A 354 46.04 -18.97 42.16
N ILE A 355 45.90 -19.43 43.42
CA ILE A 355 47.02 -19.60 44.37
C ILE A 355 46.79 -20.85 45.24
N ASP A 356 47.58 -21.89 44.95
CA ASP A 356 48.37 -22.76 45.83
C ASP A 356 47.89 -23.08 47.27
N GLY A 357 47.85 -24.39 47.58
CA GLY A 357 48.18 -24.88 48.92
C GLY A 357 47.11 -25.70 49.66
N GLY A 358 47.37 -27.01 49.80
CA GLY A 358 47.09 -27.73 51.06
C GLY A 358 46.09 -28.87 51.01
N ASP A 359 46.60 -30.08 51.25
CA ASP A 359 45.88 -31.24 51.78
C ASP A 359 44.83 -30.87 52.84
N MET A 360 43.67 -31.53 52.83
CA MET A 360 43.14 -32.32 53.96
C MET A 360 41.80 -32.98 53.61
N SER A 361 41.78 -34.30 53.78
CA SER A 361 40.62 -35.19 53.87
C SER A 361 39.57 -34.74 54.89
N TYR A 362 38.27 -35.00 54.66
CA TYR A 362 37.35 -35.60 55.65
C TYR A 362 36.11 -36.25 54.99
N ASN A 363 35.83 -37.48 55.43
CA ASN A 363 34.64 -38.30 55.21
C ASN A 363 33.39 -37.71 55.90
N ALA A 364 32.19 -38.05 55.38
CA ALA A 364 31.02 -38.64 56.07
C ALA A 364 29.76 -38.45 55.19
N CYS A 365 29.07 -39.50 54.73
CA CYS A 365 27.97 -40.21 55.45
C CYS A 365 26.85 -39.24 55.92
N SER A 366 25.55 -39.44 55.80
CA SER A 366 24.64 -40.50 55.32
C SER A 366 23.21 -39.95 55.53
N SER A 367 22.21 -40.64 54.98
CA SER A 367 20.88 -40.87 55.58
C SER A 367 19.69 -40.03 55.12
N CYS A 368 18.83 -40.71 54.35
CA CYS A 368 17.41 -41.02 54.59
C CYS A 368 16.49 -39.96 55.25
N GLY A 369 15.35 -39.73 54.59
CA GLY A 369 14.13 -39.22 55.22
C GLY A 369 12.97 -39.19 54.23
N SER A 370 12.12 -40.21 54.28
CA SER A 370 10.97 -40.42 53.39
C SER A 370 9.68 -39.78 53.95
N CYS A 371 8.78 -39.44 53.01
CA CYS A 371 7.31 -39.50 53.04
C CYS A 371 6.49 -38.89 54.21
N SER A 372 5.47 -38.12 53.82
CA SER A 372 4.05 -38.52 54.02
C SER A 372 3.09 -37.61 53.25
N ASN A 373 2.21 -38.21 52.44
CA ASN A 373 0.87 -37.69 52.12
C ASN A 373 -0.12 -38.30 53.14
N ASP A 374 -1.19 -37.57 53.43
CA ASP A 374 -2.37 -37.88 54.28
C ASP A 374 -2.18 -38.04 55.79
#